data_AF-A0A542DP58-F1
#
_entry.id   AF-A0A542DP58-F1
#
_cell.length_a   1.000
_cell.length_b   1.000
_cell.length_c   1.000
_cell.angle_alpha   90.00
_cell.angle_beta   90.00
_cell.angle_gamma   90.00
#
_symmetry.space_group_name_H-M   'P 1'
#
loop_
_entity.id
_entity.type
_entity.pdbx_description
1 polymer ?
#
loop_
_entity_poly.entity_id
_entity_poly.type
_entity_poly.pdbx_seq_one_letter_code
_entity_poly.pdbx_strand_id
1 'polypeptide(L)' 'MNEYLTFVLDAATNPETAGDERQRLRERLTRAGLLASPGAPRERPDPEAVARAGRAAASGTPLSDLVSEGRGEY' A
#
# COMPACT_ATOMS: atom_id res chain seq x y z
N MET A 1 0.43 27.60 -1.53
CA MET A 1 1.16 26.31 -1.39
C MET A 1 0.32 25.44 -0.47
N ASN A 2 -0.02 24.21 -0.87
CA ASN A 2 -1.19 23.44 -0.37
C ASN A 2 -1.09 23.02 1.11
N GLU A 3 -1.50 23.92 2.00
CA GLU A 3 -1.68 23.70 3.45
C GLU A 3 -2.54 22.45 3.74
N TYR A 4 -3.52 22.18 2.87
CA TYR A 4 -4.35 20.97 2.91
C TYR A 4 -3.56 19.66 2.74
N LEU A 5 -2.56 19.62 1.85
CA LEU A 5 -1.74 18.41 1.64
C LEU A 5 -0.84 18.14 2.84
N THR A 6 -0.23 19.19 3.40
CA THR A 6 0.58 19.10 4.61
C THR A 6 -0.25 18.63 5.80
N PHE A 7 -1.47 19.16 5.94
CA PHE A 7 -2.40 18.77 6.99
C PHE A 7 -2.82 17.30 6.89
N VAL A 8 -3.13 16.82 5.68
CA VAL A 8 -3.50 15.40 5.45
C VAL A 8 -2.35 14.45 5.77
N LEU A 9 -1.11 14.81 5.40
CA LEU A 9 0.08 14.01 5.70
C LEU A 9 0.37 13.98 7.20
N ASP A 10 0.29 15.13 7.88
CA ASP A 10 0.51 15.23 9.32
C ASP A 10 -0.54 14.43 10.13
N ALA A 11 -1.80 14.53 9.75
CA ALA A 11 -2.89 13.75 10.36
C ALA A 11 -2.75 12.23 10.14
N ALA A 12 -2.09 11.79 9.08
CA ALA A 12 -1.82 10.38 8.81
C ALA A 12 -0.70 9.81 9.69
N THR A 13 0.23 10.66 10.15
CA THR A 13 1.40 10.26 10.95
C THR A 13 1.29 10.61 12.44
N ASN A 14 0.39 11.51 12.85
CA ASN A 14 0.32 12.02 14.22
C ASN A 14 -0.83 11.38 15.04
N PRO A 15 -0.55 10.62 16.12
CA PRO A 15 -1.56 9.95 16.95
C PRO A 15 -2.48 10.90 17.72
N GLU A 16 -2.09 12.15 17.97
CA GLU A 16 -2.89 13.15 18.71
C GLU A 16 -4.11 13.63 17.89
N THR A 17 -4.07 13.55 16.56
CA THR A 17 -5.18 13.94 15.67
C THR A 17 -6.27 12.86 15.55
N ALA A 18 -6.19 11.78 16.33
CA ALA A 18 -6.89 10.52 16.07
C ALA A 18 -8.41 10.50 16.22
N GLY A 19 -8.99 11.43 16.96
CA GLY A 19 -10.40 11.32 17.32
C GLY A 19 -11.33 12.06 16.37
N ASP A 20 -11.15 13.37 16.27
CA ASP A 20 -12.26 14.25 15.85
C ASP A 20 -12.06 14.79 14.43
N GLU A 21 -10.86 15.31 14.13
CA GLU A 21 -10.60 15.90 12.82
C GLU A 21 -10.49 14.86 11.71
N ARG A 22 -9.85 13.72 11.98
CA ARG A 22 -9.82 12.59 11.05
C ARG A 22 -11.21 12.04 10.76
N GLN A 23 -12.09 12.00 11.77
CA GLN A 23 -13.47 11.56 11.59
C GLN A 23 -14.26 12.54 10.72
N ARG A 24 -14.18 13.85 10.99
CA ARG A 24 -14.81 14.90 10.18
C ARG A 24 -14.31 14.90 8.73
N LEU A 25 -13.01 14.69 8.52
CA LEU A 25 -12.43 14.55 7.19
C LEU A 25 -13.00 13.32 6.48
N ARG A 26 -13.07 12.17 7.16
CA ARG A 26 -13.64 10.94 6.60
C ARG A 26 -15.09 11.13 6.20
N GLU A 27 -15.91 11.78 7.03
CA GLU A 27 -17.31 12.10 6.72
C GLU A 27 -17.45 13.00 5.50
N ARG A 28 -16.59 14.04 5.38
CA ARG A 28 -16.56 14.92 4.20
C ARG A 28 -16.20 14.16 2.93
N LEU A 29 -15.19 13.29 2.99
CA LEU A 29 -14.76 12.48 1.84
C LEU A 29 -15.81 11.44 1.45
N THR A 30 -16.48 10.82 2.43
CA THR A 30 -17.64 9.95 2.19
C THR A 30 -18.76 10.70 1.48
N ARG A 31 -19.12 11.91 1.95
CA ARG A 31 -20.16 12.74 1.33
C ARG A 31 -19.81 13.15 -0.10
N ALA A 32 -18.52 13.36 -0.39
CA ALA A 32 -18.02 13.67 -1.72
C ALA A 32 -17.89 12.44 -2.65
N GLY A 33 -18.16 11.23 -2.15
CA GLY A 33 -17.99 9.99 -2.93
C GLY A 33 -16.53 9.62 -3.21
N LEU A 34 -15.58 10.19 -2.47
CA LEU A 34 -14.14 10.01 -2.68
C LEU A 34 -13.55 8.82 -1.90
N LEU A 35 -14.35 8.17 -1.06
CA LEU A 35 -13.94 6.96 -0.34
C LEU A 35 -14.54 5.72 -1.00
N ALA A 36 -13.68 4.77 -1.33
CA ALA A 36 -14.11 3.42 -1.68
C ALA A 36 -14.74 2.77 -0.45
N SER A 37 -15.90 2.12 -0.64
CA SER A 37 -16.49 1.30 0.40
C SER A 37 -15.53 0.16 0.77
N PRO A 38 -15.34 -0.13 2.07
CA PRO A 38 -14.59 -1.31 2.46
C PRO A 38 -15.26 -2.53 1.84
N GLY A 39 -14.48 -3.29 1.07
CA GLY A 39 -14.94 -4.54 0.46
C GLY A 39 -15.14 -5.63 1.52
N ALA A 40 -15.56 -6.81 1.06
CA ALA A 40 -15.64 -7.98 1.91
C ALA A 40 -14.28 -8.25 2.62
N PRO A 41 -14.29 -8.72 3.89
CA PRO A 41 -13.07 -9.17 4.55
C PRO A 41 -12.32 -10.15 3.65
N ARG A 42 -11.02 -9.90 3.46
CA ARG A 42 -10.17 -10.82 2.70
C ARG A 42 -9.68 -11.92 3.61
N GLU A 43 -9.79 -13.15 3.15
CA GLU A 43 -9.19 -14.28 3.82
C GLU A 43 -7.69 -14.33 3.54
N ARG A 44 -6.91 -14.65 4.58
CA ARG A 44 -5.47 -14.85 4.42
C ARG A 44 -5.24 -16.13 3.60
N PRO A 45 -4.42 -16.09 2.53
CA PRO A 45 -4.09 -17.31 1.79
C PRO A 45 -3.43 -18.36 2.68
N ASP A 46 -3.68 -19.63 2.36
CA ASP A 46 -3.02 -20.77 3.01
C ASP A 46 -1.48 -20.59 2.94
N PRO A 47 -0.79 -20.60 4.09
CA PRO A 47 0.66 -20.42 4.14
C PRO A 47 1.43 -21.47 3.32
N GLU A 48 0.94 -22.71 3.22
CA GLU A 48 1.60 -23.75 2.43
C GLU A 48 1.48 -23.48 0.93
N ALA A 49 0.29 -23.07 0.48
CA ALA A 49 0.07 -22.63 -0.90
C ALA A 49 0.98 -21.44 -1.27
N VAL A 50 1.14 -20.46 -0.37
CA VAL A 50 2.06 -19.33 -0.56
C VAL A 50 3.51 -19.80 -0.64
N ALA A 51 3.94 -20.68 0.26
CA ALA A 51 5.31 -21.19 0.26
C ALA A 51 5.62 -21.98 -1.02
N ARG A 52 4.67 -22.79 -1.52
CA ARG A 52 4.80 -23.53 -2.77
C ARG A 52 4.90 -22.59 -3.97
N ALA A 53 4.02 -21.59 -4.06
CA ALA A 53 4.06 -20.58 -5.12
C ALA A 53 5.38 -19.80 -5.10
N GLY A 54 5.88 -19.43 -3.91
CA GLY A 54 7.17 -18.75 -3.75
C GLY A 54 8.34 -19.58 -4.28
N ARG A 55 8.38 -20.88 -3.98
CA ARG A 55 9.40 -21.79 -4.53
C ARG A 55 9.32 -21.90 -6.06
N ALA A 56 8.12 -21.98 -6.62
CA ALA A 56 7.92 -22.04 -8.06
C ALA A 56 8.33 -20.72 -8.75
N ALA A 57 8.06 -19.57 -8.14
CA ALA A 57 8.50 -18.28 -8.68
C ALA A 57 10.03 -18.10 -8.61
N ALA A 58 10.67 -18.68 -7.58
CA ALA A 58 12.12 -18.60 -7.40
C ALA A 58 12.94 -19.46 -8.37
N SER A 59 12.31 -20.31 -9.19
CA SER A 59 13.02 -21.13 -10.19
C SER A 59 13.25 -20.43 -11.53
N GLY A 60 12.85 -19.17 -11.67
CA GLY A 60 13.06 -18.37 -12.88
C GLY A 60 14.45 -17.75 -12.97
N THR A 61 14.63 -16.81 -13.90
CA THR A 61 15.89 -16.07 -14.06
C THR A 61 16.24 -15.30 -12.78
N PRO A 62 17.43 -15.51 -12.21
CA PRO A 62 17.90 -14.74 -11.07
C PRO A 62 17.89 -13.24 -11.36
N LEU A 63 17.48 -12.44 -10.38
CA LEU A 63 17.48 -10.97 -10.50
C LEU A 63 18.90 -10.44 -10.78
N SER A 64 19.93 -11.09 -10.25
CA SER A 64 21.34 -10.76 -10.52
C SER A 64 21.67 -10.79 -12.01
N ASP A 65 21.09 -11.74 -12.73
CA ASP A 65 21.40 -11.99 -14.13
C ASP A 65 20.71 -10.92 -14.99
N LEU A 66 19.46 -10.60 -14.67
CA LEU A 66 18.72 -9.48 -15.28
C LEU A 66 19.42 -8.13 -15.04
N VAL A 67 19.97 -7.92 -13.84
CA VAL A 67 20.70 -6.70 -13.49
C VAL A 67 22.04 -6.63 -14.21
N SER A 68 22.74 -7.75 -14.36
CA SER A 68 24.02 -7.82 -15.07
C SER A 68 23.82 -7.57 -16.56
N GLU A 69 22.82 -8.22 -17.17
CA GLU A 69 22.45 -8.03 -18.57
C GLU A 69 21.99 -6.59 -18.84
N GLY A 70 21.16 -6.01 -17.96
CA GLY A 70 20.65 -4.65 -18.12
C GLY A 70 21.67 -3.54 -17.85
N ARG A 71 22.78 -3.83 -17.15
CA ARG A 71 23.81 -2.83 -16.88
C ARG A 71 24.76 -2.61 -18.06
N GLY A 72 24.99 -3.62 -18.90
CA GLY A 72 25.97 -3.58 -19.98
C GLY A 72 27.39 -3.36 -19.46
N GLU A 73 28.36 -4.06 -20.02
CA GLU A 73 29.78 -3.74 -19.78
C GLU A 73 30.01 -2.29 -20.26
N TYR A 74 30.37 -1.41 -19.33
CA TYR A 74 30.93 -0.08 -19.64
C TYR A 74 32.41 -0.21 -19.96
#